data_AF-A0A6D2KA92-F1
#
_entry.id   AF-A0A6D2KA92-F1
#
_cell.length_a   1.000
_cell.length_b   1.000
_cell.length_c   1.000
_cell.angle_alpha   90.00
_cell.angle_beta   90.00
_cell.angle_gamma   90.00
#
_symmetry.space_group_name_H-M   'P 1'
#
loop_
_entity.id
_entity.type
_entity.pdbx_description
1 polymer ?
#
loop_
_entity_poly.entity_id
_entity_poly.type
_entity_poly.pdbx_seq_one_letter_code
_entity_poly.pdbx_strand_id
1 'polypeptide(L)'
;MRQLELKLPFIDALMLIPPYQKFLKDAVQQRTREAQGMVVLTRECSAIIQRKVISDKKEDPGSFTLPCMLGPLSFKNSLCDLGSSVSLMPLSVAKRLGYHKYQACGISLVLADRSIRLPTGMLEDLPLRIGNVENPHRLHCA
;
A
#
# COMPACT_ATOMS: atom_id res chain seq x y z
N MET A 1 6.11 -5.23 72.19
CA MET A 1 6.75 -5.43 70.87
C MET A 1 6.38 -4.23 70.01
N ARG A 2 7.35 -3.56 69.38
CA ARG A 2 7.07 -2.40 68.50
C ARG A 2 6.63 -2.95 67.15
N GLN A 3 5.42 -2.60 66.73
CA GLN A 3 4.85 -2.99 65.43
C GLN A 3 5.57 -2.15 64.36
N LEU A 4 6.38 -2.81 63.52
CA LEU A 4 7.08 -2.16 62.42
C LEU A 4 6.19 -2.26 61.17
N GLU A 5 5.50 -1.19 60.83
CA GLU A 5 4.72 -1.12 59.59
C GLU A 5 5.64 -0.82 58.41
N LEU A 6 5.94 -1.85 57.61
CA LEU A 6 6.63 -1.68 56.34
C LEU A 6 5.60 -1.39 55.25
N LYS A 7 5.59 -0.15 54.75
CA LYS A 7 4.78 0.26 53.60
C LYS A 7 5.51 -0.10 52.31
N LEU A 8 5.44 -1.38 51.94
CA LEU A 8 5.96 -1.86 50.67
C LEU A 8 4.82 -1.91 49.64
N PRO A 9 5.02 -1.41 48.40
CA PRO A 9 4.07 -1.62 47.33
C PRO A 9 3.80 -3.11 47.12
N PHE A 10 2.53 -3.47 46.90
CA PHE A 10 2.11 -4.86 46.79
C PHE A 10 2.86 -5.64 45.69
N ILE A 11 3.16 -4.99 44.56
CA ILE A 11 3.94 -5.60 43.48
C ILE A 11 5.36 -5.92 43.94
N ASP A 12 6.00 -5.03 44.70
CA ASP A 12 7.35 -5.25 45.21
C ASP A 12 7.36 -6.40 46.22
N ALA A 13 6.31 -6.52 47.05
CA ALA A 13 6.13 -7.66 47.95
C ALA A 13 6.00 -8.99 47.19
N LEU A 14 5.24 -9.00 46.09
CA LEU A 14 5.07 -10.18 45.24
C LEU A 14 6.35 -10.55 44.49
N MET A 15 7.15 -9.55 44.08
CA MET A 15 8.43 -9.76 43.40
C MET A 15 9.51 -10.36 44.29
N LEU A 16 9.36 -10.26 45.62
CA LEU A 16 10.24 -10.91 46.61
C LEU A 16 9.92 -12.40 46.80
N ILE A 17 8.78 -12.89 46.30
CA ILE A 17 8.35 -14.28 46.44
C ILE A 17 8.62 -15.02 45.11
N PRO A 18 9.56 -15.99 45.05
CA PRO A 18 10.07 -16.53 43.78
C PRO A 18 9.00 -17.11 42.82
N PRO A 19 7.98 -17.87 43.28
CA PRO A 19 6.90 -18.33 42.41
C PRO A 19 6.10 -17.21 41.75
N TYR A 20 5.76 -16.15 42.50
CA TYR A 20 5.00 -15.01 41.99
C TYR A 20 5.86 -14.14 41.07
N GLN A 21 7.14 -13.99 41.36
CA GLN A 21 8.09 -13.31 40.49
C GLN A 21 8.12 -13.94 39.09
N LYS A 22 8.16 -15.29 39.02
CA LYS A 22 8.15 -16.02 37.75
C LYS A 22 6.82 -15.83 37.02
N PHE A 23 5.70 -16.00 37.71
CA PHE A 23 4.37 -15.83 37.13
C PHE A 23 4.17 -14.43 36.53
N LEU A 24 4.56 -13.37 37.25
CA LEU A 24 4.43 -12.00 36.78
C LEU A 24 5.30 -11.74 35.55
N LYS A 25 6.54 -12.26 35.54
CA LYS A 25 7.42 -12.15 34.37
C LYS A 25 6.84 -12.85 33.13
N ASP A 26 6.32 -14.05 33.29
CA ASP A 26 5.73 -14.83 32.20
C ASP A 26 4.47 -14.14 31.65
N ALA A 27 3.61 -13.62 32.54
CA ALA A 27 2.40 -12.89 32.16
C ALA A 27 2.70 -11.58 31.41
N VAL A 28 3.70 -10.81 31.88
CA VAL A 28 4.16 -9.61 31.19
C VAL A 28 4.74 -9.97 29.82
N GLN A 29 5.57 -10.99 29.75
CA GLN A 29 6.19 -11.42 28.49
C GLN A 29 5.16 -11.89 27.46
N GLN A 30 4.12 -12.61 27.89
CA GLN A 30 3.01 -13.01 27.03
C GLN A 30 2.26 -11.80 26.48
N ARG A 31 1.87 -10.85 27.35
CA ARG A 31 1.21 -9.61 26.94
C ARG A 31 2.06 -8.78 25.99
N THR A 32 3.39 -8.72 26.20
CA THR A 32 4.32 -8.03 25.31
C THR A 32 4.37 -8.70 23.93
N ARG A 33 4.37 -10.04 23.85
CA ARG A 33 4.33 -10.76 22.57
C ARG A 33 3.01 -10.53 21.82
N GLU A 34 1.89 -10.55 22.54
CA GLU A 34 0.56 -10.23 21.98
C GLU A 34 0.51 -8.80 21.45
N ALA A 35 1.08 -7.84 22.19
CA ALA A 35 1.15 -6.44 21.78
C ALA A 35 2.12 -6.20 20.60
N GLN A 36 3.24 -6.94 20.52
CA GLN A 36 4.18 -6.86 19.39
C GLN A 36 3.57 -7.38 18.08
N GLY A 37 2.59 -8.29 18.15
CA GLY A 37 1.82 -8.74 16.99
C GLY A 37 0.65 -7.83 16.60
N MET A 38 0.30 -6.85 17.45
CA MET A 38 -0.79 -5.91 17.18
C MET A 38 -0.28 -4.71 16.38
N VAL A 39 -0.81 -4.55 15.17
CA VAL A 39 -0.60 -3.34 14.36
C VAL A 39 -1.58 -2.26 14.83
N VAL A 40 -1.09 -1.05 15.08
CA VAL A 40 -1.95 0.11 15.36
C VAL A 40 -2.69 0.49 14.07
N LEU A 41 -3.98 0.26 14.05
CA LEU A 41 -4.84 0.61 12.91
C LEU A 41 -5.17 2.10 12.95
N THR A 42 -5.11 2.77 11.79
CA THR A 42 -5.58 4.15 11.67
C THR A 42 -7.11 4.20 11.80
N ARG A 43 -7.66 5.41 12.00
CA ARG A 43 -9.11 5.61 12.10
C ARG A 43 -9.84 5.12 10.85
N GLU A 44 -9.26 5.29 9.67
CA GLU A 44 -9.79 4.81 8.41
C GLU A 44 -9.81 3.26 8.36
N CYS A 45 -8.70 2.61 8.71
CA CYS A 45 -8.61 1.14 8.70
C CYS A 45 -9.57 0.50 9.72
N SER A 46 -9.70 1.10 10.92
CA SER A 46 -10.65 0.62 11.93
C SER A 46 -12.11 0.80 11.50
N ALA A 47 -12.46 1.91 10.83
CA ALA A 47 -13.79 2.12 10.28
C ALA A 47 -14.17 1.10 9.19
N ILE A 48 -13.20 0.72 8.35
CA ILE A 48 -13.37 -0.32 7.31
C ILE A 48 -13.59 -1.69 7.94
N ILE A 49 -12.76 -2.09 8.91
CA ILE A 49 -12.88 -3.39 9.60
C ILE A 49 -14.17 -3.48 10.40
N GLN A 50 -14.57 -2.38 11.05
CA GLN A 50 -15.83 -2.30 11.79
C GLN A 50 -17.06 -2.16 10.87
N ARG A 51 -16.88 -2.13 9.54
CA ARG A 51 -17.94 -1.93 8.54
C ARG A 51 -18.83 -0.70 8.83
N LYS A 52 -18.30 0.29 9.55
CA LYS A 52 -19.05 1.50 9.94
C LYS A 52 -19.16 2.49 8.79
N VAL A 53 -18.24 2.42 7.83
CA VAL A 53 -18.23 3.26 6.64
C VAL A 53 -18.15 2.32 5.44
N ILE A 54 -19.29 1.79 5.04
CA ILE A 54 -19.43 1.24 3.69
C ILE A 54 -20.02 2.39 2.88
N SER A 55 -19.16 3.14 2.21
CA SER A 55 -19.63 3.97 1.10
C SER A 55 -20.31 3.06 0.09
N ASP A 56 -21.44 3.50 -0.47
CA ASP A 56 -22.11 2.77 -1.54
C ASP A 56 -21.10 2.51 -2.66
N LYS A 57 -20.74 1.24 -2.85
CA LYS A 57 -19.85 0.83 -3.93
C LYS A 57 -20.58 1.12 -5.23
N LYS A 58 -20.05 2.05 -6.02
CA LYS A 58 -20.50 2.22 -7.40
C LYS A 58 -20.12 0.98 -8.20
N GLU A 59 -20.96 0.64 -9.16
CA GLU A 59 -20.69 -0.42 -10.12
C GLU A 59 -19.41 -0.09 -10.89
N ASP A 60 -18.57 -1.09 -11.11
CA ASP A 60 -17.34 -0.94 -11.86
C ASP A 60 -17.69 -0.79 -13.34
N PRO A 61 -17.35 0.34 -14.00
CA PRO A 61 -17.58 0.49 -15.44
C PRO A 61 -16.74 -0.47 -16.28
N GLY A 62 -15.78 -1.18 -15.69
CA GLY A 62 -14.86 -2.07 -16.38
C GLY A 62 -13.85 -1.28 -17.21
N SER A 63 -13.40 -1.88 -18.32
CA SER A 63 -12.47 -1.23 -19.25
C SER A 63 -13.21 -0.33 -20.24
N PHE A 64 -12.78 0.92 -20.38
CA PHE A 64 -13.33 1.89 -21.34
C PHE A 64 -12.20 2.64 -22.04
N THR A 65 -12.53 3.51 -23.00
CA THR A 65 -11.52 4.35 -23.65
C THR A 65 -11.81 5.82 -23.42
N LEU A 66 -10.75 6.61 -23.25
CA LEU A 66 -10.82 8.07 -23.15
C LEU A 66 -9.83 8.72 -24.10
N PRO A 67 -10.15 9.91 -24.64
CA PRO A 67 -9.15 10.73 -25.30
C PRO A 67 -8.17 11.29 -24.25
N CYS A 68 -6.88 11.26 -24.56
CA CYS A 68 -5.86 11.90 -23.75
C CYS A 68 -4.74 12.51 -24.60
N MET A 69 -3.96 13.39 -23.99
CA MET A 69 -2.68 13.87 -24.53
C MET A 69 -1.56 13.45 -23.61
N LEU A 70 -0.46 12.97 -24.19
CA LEU A 70 0.77 12.66 -23.49
C LEU A 70 1.88 13.52 -24.10
N GLY A 71 2.27 14.58 -23.38
CA GLY A 71 3.09 15.65 -23.94
C GLY A 71 2.51 16.17 -25.27
N PRO A 72 3.27 16.16 -26.38
CA PRO A 72 2.79 16.65 -27.68
C PRO A 72 1.89 15.67 -28.44
N LEU A 73 1.72 14.43 -27.96
CA LEU A 73 0.97 13.40 -28.68
C LEU A 73 -0.49 13.35 -28.21
N SER A 74 -1.43 13.40 -29.14
CA SER A 74 -2.86 13.22 -28.87
C SER A 74 -3.33 11.82 -29.25
N PHE A 75 -4.08 11.19 -28.36
CA PHE A 75 -4.68 9.88 -28.52
C PHE A 75 -6.19 9.99 -28.39
N LYS A 76 -6.91 9.58 -29.43
CA LYS A 76 -8.38 9.58 -29.41
C LYS A 76 -8.95 8.49 -28.47
N ASN A 77 -8.29 7.33 -28.45
CA ASN A 77 -8.74 6.15 -27.73
C ASN A 77 -7.58 5.59 -26.89
N SER A 78 -7.50 5.99 -25.64
CA SER A 78 -6.59 5.42 -24.66
C SER A 78 -7.36 4.52 -23.71
N LEU A 79 -6.92 3.27 -23.57
CA LEU A 79 -7.58 2.28 -22.74
C LEU A 79 -7.42 2.64 -21.25
N CYS A 80 -8.53 2.74 -20.55
CA CYS A 80 -8.61 2.88 -19.11
C CYS A 80 -9.22 1.59 -18.56
N ASP A 81 -8.40 0.81 -17.86
CA ASP A 81 -8.83 -0.41 -17.19
C ASP A 81 -8.64 -0.24 -15.68
N LEU A 82 -9.75 -0.08 -14.96
CA LEU A 82 -9.74 0.07 -13.49
C LEU A 82 -9.34 -1.23 -12.77
N GLY A 83 -9.43 -2.36 -13.46
CA GLY A 83 -8.95 -3.66 -12.95
C GLY A 83 -7.43 -3.85 -13.14
N SER A 84 -6.77 -3.02 -13.94
CA SER A 84 -5.32 -3.08 -14.12
C SER A 84 -4.59 -2.42 -12.95
N SER A 85 -3.58 -3.12 -12.42
CA SER A 85 -2.71 -2.59 -11.36
C SER A 85 -1.57 -1.70 -11.89
N VAL A 86 -1.38 -1.63 -13.21
CA VAL A 86 -0.27 -0.91 -13.85
C VAL A 86 -0.74 -0.13 -15.07
N SER A 87 -0.02 0.95 -15.40
CA SER A 87 -0.28 1.78 -16.58
C SER A 87 0.82 1.56 -17.62
N LEU A 88 0.41 1.11 -18.81
CA LEU A 88 1.34 0.73 -19.87
C LEU A 88 1.34 1.76 -21.00
N MET A 89 2.51 1.95 -21.61
CA MET A 89 2.69 2.71 -22.83
C MET A 89 3.43 1.83 -23.85
N PRO A 90 2.98 1.74 -25.11
CA PRO A 90 3.74 1.04 -26.13
C PRO A 90 5.13 1.65 -26.31
N LEU A 91 6.16 0.81 -26.42
CA LEU A 91 7.53 1.27 -26.65
C LEU A 91 7.67 2.21 -27.86
N SER A 92 6.86 2.00 -28.90
CA SER A 92 6.82 2.87 -30.08
C SER A 92 6.37 4.29 -29.77
N VAL A 93 5.44 4.47 -28.83
CA VAL A 93 4.99 5.80 -28.37
C VAL A 93 6.11 6.48 -27.59
N ALA A 94 6.77 5.75 -26.69
CA ALA A 94 7.91 6.29 -25.94
C ALA A 94 9.03 6.78 -26.87
N LYS A 95 9.34 6.01 -27.93
CA LYS A 95 10.31 6.42 -28.96
C LYS A 95 9.86 7.64 -29.75
N ARG A 96 8.56 7.75 -30.08
CA ARG A 96 8.00 8.94 -30.76
C ARG A 96 8.05 10.20 -29.90
N LEU A 97 8.00 10.05 -28.58
CA LEU A 97 8.22 11.13 -27.62
C LEU A 97 9.72 11.51 -27.47
N GLY A 98 10.62 10.79 -28.13
CA GLY A 98 12.07 11.04 -28.07
C GLY A 98 12.80 10.31 -26.93
N TYR A 99 12.14 9.40 -26.22
CA TYR A 99 12.78 8.62 -25.17
C TYR A 99 13.54 7.41 -25.75
N HIS A 100 14.82 7.33 -25.41
CA HIS A 100 15.71 6.22 -25.75
C HIS A 100 16.36 5.57 -24.53
N LYS A 101 16.21 6.19 -23.36
CA LYS A 101 16.69 5.70 -22.07
C LYS A 101 15.48 5.58 -21.14
N TYR A 102 15.43 4.48 -20.40
CA TYR A 102 14.32 4.16 -19.50
C TYR A 102 14.89 3.80 -18.13
N GLN A 103 14.14 4.10 -17.08
CA GLN A 103 14.49 3.62 -15.74
C GLN A 103 14.24 2.11 -15.66
N ALA A 104 15.16 1.40 -15.02
CA ALA A 104 14.99 -0.03 -14.75
C ALA A 104 13.82 -0.23 -13.77
N CYS A 105 12.83 -1.03 -14.17
CA CYS A 105 11.65 -1.27 -13.34
C CYS A 105 11.69 -2.61 -12.60
N GLY A 106 12.44 -3.60 -13.09
CA GLY A 106 12.57 -4.91 -12.43
C GLY A 106 11.25 -5.69 -12.26
N ILE A 107 10.20 -5.34 -13.01
CA ILE A 107 8.90 -6.03 -12.94
C ILE A 107 8.68 -6.97 -14.12
N SER A 108 7.83 -7.97 -13.90
CA SER A 108 7.24 -8.81 -14.94
C SER A 108 5.74 -8.59 -14.95
N LEU A 109 5.18 -8.38 -16.14
CA LEU A 109 3.74 -8.24 -16.34
C LEU A 109 3.15 -9.60 -16.66
N VAL A 110 2.13 -10.00 -15.90
CA VAL A 110 1.31 -11.17 -16.22
C VAL A 110 0.00 -10.66 -16.79
N LEU A 111 -0.25 -10.97 -18.06
CA LEU A 111 -1.46 -10.54 -18.75
C LEU A 111 -2.61 -11.51 -18.47
N ALA A 112 -3.84 -11.12 -18.83
CA ALA A 112 -5.04 -11.93 -18.61
C ALA A 112 -5.01 -13.29 -19.31
N ASP A 113 -4.26 -13.39 -20.43
CA ASP A 113 -4.00 -14.64 -21.15
C ASP A 113 -2.87 -15.48 -20.53
N ARG A 114 -2.39 -15.09 -19.34
CA ARG A 114 -1.25 -15.66 -18.60
C ARG A 114 0.09 -15.53 -19.30
N SER A 115 0.18 -14.77 -20.39
CA SER A 115 1.47 -14.46 -21.00
C SER A 115 2.26 -13.51 -20.10
N ILE A 116 3.58 -13.68 -20.12
CA ILE A 116 4.52 -12.86 -19.35
C ILE A 116 5.21 -11.89 -20.29
N ARG A 117 5.18 -10.60 -19.95
CA ARG A 117 5.89 -9.53 -20.66
C ARG A 117 6.85 -8.82 -19.73
N LEU A 118 8.04 -8.52 -20.23
CA LEU A 118 9.03 -7.73 -19.52
C LEU A 118 9.03 -6.32 -20.13
N PRO A 119 8.65 -5.28 -19.38
CA PRO A 119 8.77 -3.91 -19.85
C PRO A 119 10.23 -3.58 -20.15
N THR A 120 10.46 -2.81 -21.22
CA THR A 120 11.79 -2.26 -21.55
C THR A 120 12.30 -1.37 -20.41
N GLY A 121 11.39 -0.70 -19.73
CA GLY A 121 11.66 0.12 -18.57
C GLY A 121 10.47 1.00 -18.26
N MET A 122 10.73 2.10 -17.57
CA MET A 122 9.70 2.98 -17.04
C MET A 122 10.08 4.44 -17.21
N LEU A 123 9.05 5.27 -17.32
CA LEU A 123 9.15 6.72 -17.36
C LEU A 123 8.23 7.29 -16.28
N GLU A 124 8.77 8.18 -15.47
CA GLU A 124 8.05 8.91 -14.43
C GLU A 124 7.77 10.34 -14.89
N ASP A 125 6.81 10.98 -14.21
CA ASP A 125 6.46 12.40 -14.41
C ASP A 125 6.11 12.79 -15.85
N LEU A 126 5.51 11.87 -16.61
CA LEU A 126 5.04 12.19 -17.95
C LEU A 126 3.75 13.03 -17.86
N PRO A 127 3.68 14.21 -18.51
CA PRO A 127 2.48 15.03 -18.47
C PRO A 127 1.37 14.36 -19.27
N LEU A 128 0.40 13.77 -18.55
CA LEU A 128 -0.79 13.17 -19.13
C LEU A 128 -1.99 14.09 -18.88
N ARG A 129 -2.62 14.53 -19.97
CA ARG A 129 -3.82 15.35 -19.93
C ARG A 129 -5.04 14.57 -20.37
N ILE A 130 -6.08 14.58 -19.53
CA ILE A 130 -7.39 14.00 -19.80
C ILE A 130 -8.42 15.12 -19.64
N GLY A 131 -9.08 15.49 -20.74
CA GLY A 131 -9.93 16.68 -20.79
C GLY A 131 -9.14 17.95 -20.43
N ASN A 132 -9.55 18.61 -19.34
CA ASN A 132 -8.93 19.85 -18.86
C ASN A 132 -7.96 19.65 -17.69
N VAL A 133 -7.70 18.41 -17.29
CA VAL A 133 -6.84 18.09 -16.15
C VAL A 133 -5.56 17.47 -16.67
N GLU A 134 -4.42 18.01 -16.24
CA GLU A 134 -3.08 17.50 -16.54
C GLU A 134 -2.43 17.05 -15.23
N ASN A 135 -1.92 15.82 -15.21
CA ASN A 135 -1.21 15.26 -14.07
C ASN A 135 0.06 14.53 -14.54
N PRO A 136 1.15 14.57 -13.75
CA PRO A 136 2.29 13.71 -13.98
C PRO A 136 1.88 12.25 -13.79
N HIS A 137 2.23 11.40 -14.75
CA HIS A 137 1.90 9.98 -14.73
C HIS A 137 3.15 9.12 -14.94
N ARG A 138 3.25 8.06 -14.16
CA ARG A 138 4.21 6.98 -14.33
C ARG A 138 3.68 5.95 -15.33
N LEU A 139 4.44 5.62 -16.37
CA LEU A 139 4.08 4.63 -17.40
C LEU A 139 5.21 3.62 -17.62
N HIS A 140 4.85 2.34 -17.70
CA HIS A 140 5.77 1.26 -18.07
C HIS A 140 5.79 1.06 -19.58
N CYS A 141 6.99 1.06 -20.17
CA CYS A 141 7.17 0.89 -21.61
C CYS A 141 7.20 -0.60 -21.96
N ALA A 142 6.13 -1.11 -22.56
CA ALA A 142 5.97 -2.51 -22.96
C ALA A 142 5.94 -2.67 -24.49
#